data_AF-A0A833T2I5-F1
#
_entry.id   AF-A0A833T2I5-F1
#
_cell.length_a   1.000
_cell.length_b   1.000
_cell.length_c   1.000
_cell.angle_alpha   90.00
_cell.angle_beta   90.00
_cell.angle_gamma   90.00
#
_symmetry.space_group_name_H-M   'P 1'
#
loop_
_entity.id
_entity.type
_entity.pdbx_description
1 polymer ?
#
loop_
_entity_poly.entity_id
_entity_poly.type
_entity_poly.pdbx_seq_one_letter_code
_entity_poly.pdbx_strand_id
1 'polypeptide(L)'
;MLAWESYLSVFNKAHRGKETTLIETLTNQFTTLGTVKLLQEGRKSAPTKKIAEELQLAQFARWYYVGKSEEDLVAMLKLPKHSWREYPNAAVIHAYNKFYNAAE
;
A
#
# COMPACT_ATOMS: atom_id res chain seq x y z
N MET A 1 -16.42 -10.99 4.18
CA MET A 1 -15.76 -9.93 4.98
C MET A 1 -14.76 -10.60 5.89
N LEU A 2 -13.53 -10.09 5.90
CA LEU A 2 -12.47 -10.59 6.78
C LEU A 2 -12.69 -10.03 8.19
N ALA A 3 -12.35 -10.80 9.22
CA ALA A 3 -12.54 -10.39 10.62
C ALA A 3 -11.94 -9.01 10.93
N TRP A 4 -10.86 -8.66 10.21
CA TRP A 4 -10.20 -7.38 10.33
C TRP A 4 -10.94 -6.19 9.70
N GLU A 5 -11.65 -6.40 8.58
CA GLU A 5 -12.50 -5.35 7.97
C GLU A 5 -13.66 -5.00 8.91
N SER A 6 -14.25 -6.03 9.52
CA SER A 6 -15.28 -5.85 10.55
C SER A 6 -14.72 -5.10 11.77
N TYR A 7 -13.52 -5.46 12.23
CA TYR A 7 -12.84 -4.75 13.33
C TYR A 7 -12.63 -3.27 13.01
N LEU A 8 -12.09 -2.94 11.84
CA LEU A 8 -11.85 -1.55 11.44
C LEU A 8 -13.16 -0.75 11.28
N SER A 9 -14.20 -1.38 10.74
CA SER A 9 -15.52 -0.73 10.64
C SER A 9 -16.05 -0.34 12.03
N VAL A 10 -15.92 -1.23 13.01
CA VAL A 10 -16.33 -0.97 14.40
C VAL A 10 -15.43 0.08 15.05
N PHE A 11 -14.11 -0.05 14.91
CA PHE A 11 -13.14 0.89 15.47
C PHE A 11 -13.33 2.32 14.94
N ASN A 12 -13.42 2.49 13.62
CA ASN A 12 -13.59 3.81 13.00
C ASN A 12 -14.95 4.45 13.35
N LYS A 13 -16.01 3.65 13.49
CA LYS A 13 -17.31 4.14 13.96
C LYS A 13 -17.26 4.63 15.41
N ALA A 14 -16.49 3.93 16.26
CA ALA A 14 -16.34 4.26 17.68
C ALA A 14 -15.35 5.43 17.93
N HIS A 15 -14.39 5.65 17.04
CA HIS A 15 -13.32 6.64 17.19
C HIS A 15 -13.32 7.67 16.07
N ARG A 16 -14.40 8.46 15.98
CA ARG A 16 -14.51 9.56 15.00
C ARG A 16 -13.41 10.59 15.19
N GLY A 17 -12.72 10.97 14.11
CA GLY A 17 -11.53 11.85 14.11
C GLY A 17 -10.20 11.13 14.36
N LYS A 18 -10.22 9.82 14.62
CA LYS A 18 -9.03 8.94 14.69
C LYS A 18 -9.21 7.71 13.82
N GLU A 19 -10.01 7.83 12.75
CA GLU A 19 -10.22 6.76 11.81
C GLU A 19 -8.88 6.30 11.25
N THR A 20 -8.71 4.99 11.14
CA THR A 20 -7.53 4.39 10.53
C THR A 20 -7.95 3.43 9.44
N THR A 21 -7.10 3.27 8.43
CA THR A 21 -7.25 2.23 7.41
C THR A 21 -6.41 1.00 7.76
N LEU A 22 -6.74 -0.17 7.20
CA LEU A 22 -5.91 -1.38 7.34
C LEU A 22 -4.47 -1.08 6.87
N ILE A 23 -4.32 -0.27 5.83
CA ILE A 23 -3.01 0.15 5.35
C ILE A 23 -2.25 1.04 6.29
N GLU A 24 -2.92 1.96 6.98
CA GLU A 24 -2.25 2.78 7.99
C GLU A 24 -1.79 1.93 9.16
N THR A 25 -2.64 1.00 9.61
CA THR A 25 -2.26 0.07 10.67
C THR A 25 -1.06 -0.79 10.27
N LEU A 26 -1.07 -1.36 9.06
CA LEU A 26 0.05 -2.16 8.55
C LEU A 26 1.32 -1.30 8.37
N THR A 27 1.19 -0.08 7.85
CA THR A 27 2.33 0.83 7.65
C THR A 27 2.96 1.22 8.99
N ASN A 28 2.16 1.44 10.02
CA ASN A 28 2.63 1.75 11.37
C ASN A 28 3.35 0.56 12.02
N GLN A 29 2.88 -0.67 11.76
CA GLN A 29 3.45 -1.89 12.36
C GLN A 29 4.68 -2.43 11.60
N PHE A 30 4.66 -2.40 10.27
CA PHE A 30 5.67 -3.05 9.43
C PHE A 30 6.58 -2.09 8.67
N THR A 31 6.44 -0.76 8.86
CA THR A 31 7.01 0.30 8.01
C THR A 31 6.43 0.29 6.59
N THR A 32 6.62 1.38 5.83
CA THR A 32 6.14 1.47 4.44
C THR A 32 6.74 0.37 3.56
N LEU A 33 8.06 0.14 3.66
CA LEU A 33 8.75 -0.88 2.87
C LEU A 33 8.29 -2.30 3.26
N GLY A 34 8.12 -2.58 4.55
CA GLY A 34 7.65 -3.88 5.00
C GLY A 34 6.21 -4.14 4.58
N THR A 35 5.35 -3.12 4.59
CA THR A 35 3.96 -3.23 4.09
C THR A 35 3.93 -3.53 2.60
N VAL A 36 4.73 -2.82 1.79
CA VAL A 36 4.83 -3.11 0.35
C VAL A 36 5.25 -4.56 0.09
N LYS A 37 6.29 -5.03 0.78
CA LYS A 37 6.77 -6.42 0.64
C LYS A 37 5.70 -7.42 1.07
N LEU A 38 5.04 -7.19 2.21
CA LEU A 38 3.97 -8.05 2.71
C LEU A 38 2.84 -8.20 1.69
N LEU A 39 2.40 -7.08 1.09
CA LEU A 39 1.34 -7.11 0.08
C LEU A 39 1.81 -7.79 -1.21
N GLN A 40 3.04 -7.54 -1.66
CA GLN A 40 3.60 -8.22 -2.83
C GLN A 40 3.68 -9.74 -2.64
N GLU A 41 4.09 -10.23 -1.47
CA GLU A 41 4.11 -11.67 -1.18
C GLU A 41 2.69 -12.23 -1.01
N GLY A 42 1.80 -11.49 -0.33
CA GLY A 42 0.40 -11.89 -0.15
C GLY A 42 -0.34 -12.09 -1.48
N ARG A 43 0.04 -11.36 -2.54
CA ARG A 43 -0.49 -11.51 -3.89
C ARG A 43 -0.08 -12.81 -4.60
N LYS A 44 1.01 -13.43 -4.18
CA LYS A 44 1.50 -14.69 -4.79
C LYS A 44 0.78 -15.92 -4.26
N SER A 45 0.16 -15.83 -3.08
CA SER A 45 -0.51 -16.95 -2.42
C SER A 45 -2.02 -16.89 -2.63
N ALA A 46 -2.61 -17.95 -3.19
CA ALA A 46 -4.04 -17.97 -3.56
C ALA A 46 -5.01 -17.60 -2.41
N PRO A 47 -4.81 -18.08 -1.17
CA PRO A 47 -5.67 -17.70 -0.04
C PRO A 47 -5.63 -16.21 0.33
N THR A 48 -4.49 -15.54 0.12
CA THR A 48 -4.30 -14.13 0.53
C THR A 48 -4.33 -13.15 -0.63
N LYS A 49 -4.37 -13.65 -1.88
CA LYS A 49 -4.25 -12.84 -3.08
C LYS A 49 -5.28 -11.72 -3.14
N LYS A 50 -6.55 -12.05 -2.93
CA LYS A 50 -7.65 -11.09 -3.05
C LYS A 50 -7.49 -9.91 -2.07
N ILE A 51 -7.30 -10.19 -0.78
CA ILE A 51 -7.11 -9.10 0.20
C ILE A 51 -5.83 -8.31 -0.06
N ALA A 52 -4.75 -8.97 -0.50
CA ALA A 52 -3.51 -8.27 -0.80
C ALA A 52 -3.65 -7.32 -2.01
N GLU A 53 -4.46 -7.68 -3.02
CA GLU A 53 -4.79 -6.81 -4.15
C GLU A 53 -5.66 -5.62 -3.73
N GLU A 54 -6.73 -5.87 -2.96
CA GLU A 54 -7.61 -4.81 -2.42
C GLU A 54 -6.84 -3.82 -1.55
N LEU A 55 -5.92 -4.31 -0.73
CA LEU A 55 -5.04 -3.45 0.05
C LEU A 55 -4.08 -2.68 -0.83
N GLN A 56 -3.40 -3.32 -1.76
CA GLN A 56 -2.46 -2.61 -2.63
C GLN A 56 -3.13 -1.49 -3.44
N LEU A 57 -4.40 -1.66 -3.85
CA LEU A 57 -5.19 -0.59 -4.45
C LEU A 57 -5.46 0.56 -3.47
N ALA A 58 -5.85 0.28 -2.23
CA ALA A 58 -6.01 1.30 -1.19
C ALA A 58 -4.68 2.03 -0.90
N GLN A 59 -3.53 1.35 -1.05
CA GLN A 59 -2.20 1.95 -0.89
C GLN A 59 -1.98 3.02 -1.95
N PHE A 60 -2.30 2.67 -3.20
CA PHE A 60 -2.13 3.54 -4.35
C PHE A 60 -3.09 4.72 -4.31
N ALA A 61 -4.35 4.50 -3.98
CA ALA A 61 -5.32 5.58 -3.79
C ALA A 61 -4.84 6.59 -2.73
N ARG A 62 -4.27 6.10 -1.62
CA ARG A 62 -3.68 6.98 -0.60
C ARG A 62 -2.49 7.76 -1.12
N TRP A 63 -1.54 7.09 -1.80
CA TRP A 63 -0.38 7.76 -2.40
C TRP A 63 -0.78 8.83 -3.42
N TYR A 64 -1.79 8.54 -4.24
CA TYR A 64 -2.36 9.49 -5.19
C TYR A 64 -2.96 10.70 -4.48
N TYR A 65 -3.83 10.46 -3.48
CA TYR A 65 -4.51 11.54 -2.74
C TYR A 65 -3.55 12.48 -2.02
N VAL A 66 -2.45 11.95 -1.47
CA VAL A 66 -1.42 12.77 -0.80
C VAL A 66 -0.33 13.28 -1.75
N GLY A 67 -0.50 13.08 -3.07
CA GLY A 67 0.36 13.64 -4.11
C GLY A 67 1.77 13.04 -4.17
N LYS A 68 1.94 11.73 -3.92
CA LYS A 68 3.26 11.09 -4.01
C LYS A 68 3.77 11.01 -5.45
N SER A 69 4.95 11.59 -5.69
CA SER A 69 5.69 11.44 -6.94
C SER A 69 6.47 10.11 -7.01
N GLU A 70 6.98 9.78 -8.19
CA GLU A 70 7.88 8.65 -8.37
C GLU A 70 9.12 8.77 -7.46
N GLU A 71 9.72 9.97 -7.40
CA GLU A 71 10.90 10.24 -6.56
C GLU A 71 10.60 10.08 -5.07
N ASP A 72 9.43 10.52 -4.61
CA ASP A 72 8.98 10.32 -3.23
C ASP A 72 8.90 8.83 -2.89
N LEU A 73 8.35 8.02 -3.80
CA LEU A 73 8.21 6.58 -3.60
C LEU A 73 9.58 5.88 -3.62
N VAL A 74 10.48 6.27 -4.51
CA VAL A 74 11.87 5.77 -4.54
C VAL A 74 12.56 6.03 -3.19
N ALA A 75 12.43 7.26 -2.67
CA ALA A 75 13.00 7.62 -1.37
C ALA A 75 12.34 6.86 -0.21
N MET A 76 11.00 6.79 -0.19
CA MET A 76 10.22 6.11 0.86
C MET A 76 10.47 4.61 0.91
N LEU A 77 10.75 3.98 -0.24
CA LEU A 77 11.09 2.56 -0.36
C LEU A 77 12.59 2.28 -0.20
N LYS A 78 13.38 3.32 0.10
CA LYS A 78 14.84 3.23 0.32
C LYS A 78 15.57 2.61 -0.87
N LEU A 79 15.13 2.94 -2.08
CA LEU A 79 15.69 2.43 -3.31
C LEU A 79 16.86 3.31 -3.81
N PRO A 80 17.86 2.76 -4.51
CA PRO A 80 18.97 3.56 -5.05
C PRO A 80 18.52 4.46 -6.21
N LYS A 81 18.75 5.78 -6.12
CA LYS A 81 18.22 6.77 -7.06
C LYS A 81 18.49 6.49 -8.55
N HIS A 82 19.66 5.94 -8.90
CA HIS A 82 20.07 5.76 -10.30
C HIS A 82 19.85 4.35 -10.86
N SER A 83 19.50 3.38 -10.00
CA SER A 83 19.31 1.97 -10.41
C SER A 83 18.07 1.33 -9.79
N TRP A 84 17.16 2.12 -9.19
CA TRP A 84 16.00 1.59 -8.47
C TRP A 84 15.14 0.66 -9.33
N ARG A 85 15.04 0.92 -10.64
CA ARG A 85 14.25 0.12 -11.60
C ARG A 85 14.70 -1.35 -11.70
N GLU A 86 15.92 -1.66 -11.27
CA GLU A 86 16.47 -3.02 -11.29
C GLU A 86 16.04 -3.88 -10.09
N TYR A 87 15.43 -3.26 -9.07
CA TYR A 87 15.12 -3.95 -7.81
C TYR A 87 13.70 -4.53 -7.80
N PRO A 88 13.48 -5.74 -7.24
CA PRO A 88 12.14 -6.36 -7.19
C PRO A 88 11.06 -5.50 -6.50
N ASN A 89 11.44 -4.71 -5.49
CA ASN A 89 10.52 -3.80 -4.79
C ASN A 89 10.18 -2.54 -5.62
N ALA A 90 10.83 -2.29 -6.76
CA ALA A 90 10.44 -1.25 -7.72
C ALA A 90 9.17 -1.60 -8.52
N ALA A 91 8.81 -2.89 -8.58
CA ALA A 91 7.59 -3.33 -9.26
C ALA A 91 6.33 -2.64 -8.72
N VAL A 92 6.32 -2.25 -7.43
CA VAL A 92 5.20 -1.50 -6.85
C VAL A 92 5.10 -0.07 -7.40
N ILE A 93 6.23 0.58 -7.73
CA ILE A 93 6.25 1.93 -8.29
C ILE A 93 5.70 1.89 -9.73
N HIS A 94 6.08 0.88 -10.52
CA HIS A 94 5.50 0.67 -11.85
C HIS A 94 3.99 0.44 -11.79
N ALA A 95 3.53 -0.37 -10.82
CA ALA A 95 2.11 -0.62 -10.62
C ALA A 95 1.36 0.66 -10.17
N TYR A 96 1.97 1.48 -9.32
CA TYR A 96 1.43 2.77 -8.91
C TYR A 96 1.35 3.75 -10.07
N ASN A 97 2.41 3.90 -10.88
CA ASN A 97 2.39 4.81 -12.04
C ASN A 97 1.31 4.40 -13.05
N LYS A 98 1.09 3.10 -13.26
CA LYS A 98 -0.02 2.60 -14.09
C LYS A 98 -1.39 2.96 -13.50
N PHE A 99 -1.54 2.90 -12.18
CA PHE A 99 -2.75 3.35 -11.49
C PHE A 99 -2.94 4.86 -11.63
N TYR A 100 -1.87 5.63 -11.42
CA TYR A 100 -1.86 7.10 -11.48
C TYR A 100 -2.31 7.60 -12.85
N ASN A 101 -1.70 7.10 -13.92
CA ASN A 101 -2.02 7.50 -15.30
C ASN A 101 -3.42 7.05 -15.76
N ALA A 102 -4.03 6.08 -15.09
CA ALA A 102 -5.39 5.64 -15.38
C ALA A 102 -6.45 6.43 -14.59
N ALA A 103 -6.03 7.23 -13.60
CA ALA A 103 -6.88 8.07 -12.77
C ALA A 103 -6.91 9.54 -13.22
N GLU A 104 -5.98 9.95 -14.10
CA GLU A 104 -6.07 11.18 -14.92
C GLU A 104 -7.05 11.00 -16.09
#